data_AF-X0TMC7-F1
#
_entry.id   AF-X0TMC7-F1
#
_cell.length_a   1.000
_cell.length_b   1.000
_cell.length_c   1.000
_cell.angle_alpha   90.00
_cell.angle_beta   90.00
_cell.angle_gamma   90.00
#
_symmetry.space_group_name_H-M   'P 1'
#
loop_
_entity.id
_entity.type
_entity.pdbx_description
1 polymer ?
#
loop_
_entity_poly.entity_id
_entity_poly.type
_entity_poly.pdbx_seq_one_letter_code
_entity_poly.pdbx_strand_id
1 'polypeptide(L)'
;MAADTKGLKRIAIEPVTRVEGHGKVSILLDENNVVQQTRLHIVEFRGFERFIQGRPFWEVPVLVQRLCGICPVSHHLAAAKAMDIIVGGENLTPTAEKMRRLMHYGQVLQSHVLHFFHLCSPDLLFGFDADPAIRNIIGVAKKFPELAVQGVMLRKYGQEIIKATAGKKIHGTGAIPGGINKNLSIKERDFFLKDIDQMVEWSRGALKIARDYTTEHLEKLANFGSFDSNHMSLVRDDGAMDLYHGNLRVIDAEGNRIIDDIDYKNYMDYIAEEVRDWTYMKFPFIKSLGTEKGWYRVGPL
;
A
#
# COMPACT_ATOMS: atom_id res chain seq x y z
N MET A 1 9.93 4.86 27.72
CA MET A 1 9.11 4.98 28.96
C MET A 1 7.79 5.64 28.58
N ALA A 2 6.64 5.18 29.09
CA ALA A 2 5.39 5.90 28.89
C ALA A 2 5.51 7.26 29.58
N ALA A 3 5.36 8.36 28.83
CA ALA A 3 5.34 9.70 29.42
C ALA A 3 4.26 9.77 30.50
N ASP A 4 4.55 10.43 31.63
CA ASP A 4 3.54 10.65 32.67
C ASP A 4 2.39 11.46 32.05
N THR A 5 1.22 10.83 31.91
CA THR A 5 0.05 11.46 31.31
C THR A 5 -0.84 12.14 32.35
N LYS A 6 -0.44 12.17 33.63
CA LYS A 6 -1.21 12.84 34.68
C LYS A 6 -1.34 14.34 34.38
N GLY A 7 -2.56 14.85 34.50
CA GLY A 7 -2.87 16.25 34.25
C GLY A 7 -3.07 16.64 32.78
N LEU A 8 -2.83 15.74 31.83
CA LEU A 8 -3.03 16.05 30.41
C LEU A 8 -4.49 15.86 29.96
N LYS A 9 -4.99 16.81 29.16
CA LYS A 9 -6.28 16.71 28.48
C LYS A 9 -6.15 15.88 27.20
N ARG A 10 -7.07 14.96 26.97
CA ARG A 10 -7.05 14.05 25.81
C ARG A 10 -8.10 14.43 24.76
N ILE A 11 -7.66 14.58 23.50
CA ILE A 11 -8.49 14.65 22.30
C ILE A 11 -8.30 13.35 21.53
N ALA A 12 -9.39 12.81 20.96
CA ALA A 12 -9.35 11.63 20.12
C ALA A 12 -10.06 11.89 18.78
N ILE A 13 -9.40 11.52 17.68
CA ILE A 13 -10.00 11.43 16.35
C ILE A 13 -10.27 9.95 16.09
N GLU A 14 -11.54 9.56 16.19
CA GLU A 14 -11.97 8.16 16.13
C GLU A 14 -13.36 8.05 15.48
N PRO A 15 -13.49 7.38 14.32
CA PRO A 15 -12.42 6.79 13.52
C PRO A 15 -11.62 7.84 12.75
N VAL A 16 -10.39 7.49 12.35
CA VAL A 16 -9.74 8.18 11.22
C VAL A 16 -10.53 7.83 9.96
N THR A 17 -11.02 8.85 9.24
CA THR A 17 -11.88 8.64 8.07
C THR A 17 -11.07 8.63 6.78
N ARG A 18 -11.64 8.01 5.72
CA ARG A 18 -11.03 7.89 4.38
C ARG A 18 -9.66 7.21 4.38
N VAL A 19 -9.47 6.22 5.26
CA VAL A 19 -8.35 5.28 5.25
C VAL A 19 -8.88 3.85 5.23
N GLU A 20 -8.03 2.89 4.88
CA GLU A 20 -8.37 1.46 5.01
C GLU A 20 -8.03 0.96 6.41
N GLY A 21 -8.89 0.10 6.96
CA GLY A 21 -8.78 -0.41 8.33
C GLY A 21 -9.26 0.57 9.41
N HIS A 22 -9.10 0.17 10.67
CA HIS A 22 -9.55 0.96 11.81
C HIS A 22 -8.37 1.61 12.53
N GLY A 23 -8.21 2.90 12.28
CA GLY A 23 -7.22 3.77 12.92
C GLY A 23 -7.86 4.81 13.84
N LYS A 24 -7.08 5.24 14.83
CA LYS A 24 -7.45 6.29 15.78
C LYS A 24 -6.23 7.15 16.07
N VAL A 25 -6.42 8.46 16.20
CA VAL A 25 -5.36 9.37 16.66
C VAL A 25 -5.71 9.90 18.03
N SER A 26 -4.75 9.83 18.97
CA SER A 26 -4.87 10.52 20.26
C SER A 26 -3.90 11.69 20.30
N ILE A 27 -4.36 12.81 20.87
CA ILE A 27 -3.61 14.04 21.06
C ILE A 27 -3.74 14.40 22.54
N LEU A 28 -2.60 14.50 23.24
CA LEU A 28 -2.53 14.89 24.64
C LEU A 28 -2.04 16.33 24.73
N LEU A 29 -2.79 17.14 25.47
CA LEU A 29 -2.57 18.57 25.67
C LEU A 29 -2.25 18.85 27.14
N ASP A 30 -1.35 19.78 27.41
CA ASP A 30 -1.18 20.33 28.75
C ASP A 30 -2.27 21.35 29.12
N GLU A 31 -2.15 21.95 30.32
CA GLU A 31 -3.06 22.97 30.83
C GLU A 31 -3.12 24.26 29.98
N ASN A 32 -2.07 24.52 29.20
CA ASN A 32 -1.99 25.67 28.28
C ASN A 32 -2.45 25.32 26.85
N ASN A 33 -3.02 24.13 26.64
CA ASN A 33 -3.42 23.57 25.35
C ASN A 33 -2.25 23.37 24.36
N VAL A 34 -1.03 23.12 24.86
CA VAL A 34 0.11 22.74 24.00
C VAL A 34 0.15 21.23 23.85
N VAL A 35 0.36 20.75 22.61
CA VAL A 35 0.46 19.32 22.30
C VAL A 35 1.74 18.74 22.89
N GLN A 36 1.59 17.80 23.82
CA GLN A 36 2.68 17.07 24.45
C GLN A 36 2.94 15.72 23.79
N GLN A 37 1.91 15.12 23.19
CA GLN A 37 2.03 13.82 22.53
C GLN A 37 0.93 13.59 21.51
N THR A 38 1.29 12.99 20.38
CA THR A 38 0.35 12.47 19.39
C THR A 38 0.69 11.01 19.08
N ARG A 39 -0.32 10.14 18.98
CA ARG A 39 -0.15 8.72 18.65
C ARG A 39 -1.20 8.23 17.67
N LEU A 40 -0.78 7.39 16.71
CA LEU A 40 -1.65 6.63 15.80
C LEU A 40 -1.86 5.21 16.30
N HIS A 41 -3.07 4.87 16.71
CA HIS A 41 -3.44 3.57 17.22
C HIS A 41 -4.13 2.74 16.14
N ILE A 42 -3.62 1.54 15.90
CA ILE A 42 -4.35 0.49 15.15
C ILE A 42 -5.02 -0.40 16.18
N VAL A 43 -6.35 -0.46 16.12
CA VAL A 43 -7.19 -1.04 17.18
C VAL A 43 -7.74 -2.41 16.83
N GLU A 44 -7.45 -2.93 15.63
CA GLU A 44 -7.87 -4.25 15.17
C GLU A 44 -6.77 -5.30 15.30
N PHE A 45 -7.18 -6.52 15.62
CA PHE A 45 -6.34 -7.71 15.62
C PHE A 45 -7.13 -8.91 15.04
N ARG A 46 -6.49 -9.69 14.16
CA ARG A 46 -7.08 -10.92 13.59
C ARG A 46 -6.31 -12.20 13.93
N GLY A 47 -4.98 -12.14 14.12
CA GLY A 47 -4.16 -13.30 14.51
C GLY A 47 -3.89 -14.34 13.41
N PHE A 48 -3.87 -13.93 12.13
CA PHE A 48 -3.70 -14.84 10.98
C PHE A 48 -2.47 -15.75 11.05
N GLU A 49 -1.33 -15.19 11.46
CA GLU A 49 -0.06 -15.92 11.59
C GLU A 49 -0.17 -17.14 12.52
N ARG A 50 -1.10 -17.11 13.48
CA ARG A 50 -1.36 -18.25 14.37
C ARG A 50 -2.42 -19.21 13.85
N PHE A 51 -3.59 -18.74 13.46
CA PHE A 51 -4.66 -19.67 13.07
C PHE A 51 -4.41 -20.37 11.73
N ILE A 52 -3.49 -19.88 10.90
CA ILE A 52 -3.12 -20.53 9.63
C ILE A 52 -2.29 -21.80 9.83
N GLN A 53 -1.71 -22.00 11.03
CA GLN A 53 -0.87 -23.17 11.33
C GLN A 53 -1.69 -24.47 11.21
N GLY A 54 -1.11 -25.48 10.55
CA GLY A 54 -1.77 -26.75 10.26
C GLY A 54 -2.66 -26.75 9.02
N ARG A 55 -2.88 -25.60 8.36
CA ARG A 55 -3.57 -25.56 7.05
C ARG A 55 -2.64 -26.09 5.94
N PRO A 56 -3.18 -26.81 4.94
CA PRO A 56 -2.40 -27.18 3.77
C PRO A 56 -1.84 -25.97 3.03
N PHE A 57 -0.58 -26.07 2.60
CA PHE A 57 0.17 -24.93 2.04
C PHE A 57 -0.49 -24.30 0.80
N TRP A 58 -1.16 -25.11 -0.04
CA TRP A 58 -1.84 -24.63 -1.25
C TRP A 58 -3.06 -23.76 -0.97
N GLU A 59 -3.61 -23.79 0.25
CA GLU A 59 -4.72 -22.91 0.62
C GLU A 59 -4.26 -21.51 1.01
N VAL A 60 -2.98 -21.34 1.38
CA VAL A 60 -2.43 -20.07 1.90
C VAL A 60 -2.69 -18.90 0.94
N PRO A 61 -2.43 -18.98 -0.39
CA PRO A 61 -2.71 -17.88 -1.31
C PRO A 61 -4.19 -17.49 -1.37
N VAL A 62 -5.10 -18.41 -1.06
CA VAL A 62 -6.53 -18.14 -0.97
C VAL A 62 -6.85 -17.51 0.39
N LEU A 63 -6.37 -18.06 1.49
CA LEU A 63 -6.73 -17.57 2.82
C LEU A 63 -6.15 -16.17 3.13
N VAL A 64 -4.87 -15.93 2.84
CA VAL A 64 -4.17 -14.70 3.27
C VAL A 64 -4.73 -13.42 2.65
N GLN A 65 -5.24 -13.51 1.43
CA GLN A 65 -5.76 -12.33 0.74
C GLN A 65 -7.07 -11.81 1.33
N ARG A 66 -7.69 -12.49 2.31
CA ARG A 66 -8.87 -11.98 3.05
C ARG A 66 -8.49 -10.97 4.14
N LEU A 67 -7.20 -10.72 4.35
CA LEU A 67 -6.73 -9.74 5.33
C LEU A 67 -7.10 -8.30 4.95
N CYS A 68 -7.17 -7.99 3.66
CA CYS A 68 -7.47 -6.65 3.16
C CYS A 68 -8.34 -6.71 1.89
N GLY A 69 -9.30 -5.80 1.77
CA GLY A 69 -10.17 -5.68 0.59
C GLY A 69 -9.53 -4.93 -0.58
N ILE A 70 -8.47 -4.14 -0.36
CA ILE A 70 -7.83 -3.30 -1.39
C ILE A 70 -6.59 -3.97 -1.99
N CYS A 71 -5.77 -4.67 -1.18
CA CYS A 71 -4.54 -5.32 -1.65
C CYS A 71 -4.58 -6.87 -1.68
N PRO A 72 -5.72 -7.53 -1.98
CA PRO A 72 -5.79 -8.99 -1.94
C PRO A 72 -4.86 -9.65 -2.97
N VAL A 73 -4.63 -9.01 -4.12
CA VAL A 73 -3.70 -9.50 -5.15
C VAL A 73 -2.26 -9.52 -4.65
N SER A 74 -1.82 -8.49 -3.94
CA SER A 74 -0.45 -8.45 -3.38
C SER A 74 -0.25 -9.60 -2.39
N HIS A 75 -1.22 -9.83 -1.50
CA HIS A 75 -1.21 -10.99 -0.59
C HIS A 75 -1.24 -12.33 -1.34
N HIS A 76 -2.10 -12.46 -2.36
CA HIS A 76 -2.23 -13.67 -3.16
C HIS A 76 -0.91 -14.02 -3.87
N LEU A 77 -0.25 -13.04 -4.47
CA LEU A 77 1.01 -13.22 -5.18
C LEU A 77 2.19 -13.43 -4.23
N ALA A 78 2.25 -12.72 -3.10
CA ALA A 78 3.29 -12.93 -2.09
C ALA A 78 3.23 -14.36 -1.53
N ALA A 79 2.03 -14.84 -1.18
CA ALA A 79 1.85 -16.23 -0.76
C ALA A 79 2.13 -17.22 -1.88
N ALA A 80 1.70 -16.96 -3.12
CA ALA A 80 2.01 -17.84 -4.24
C ALA A 80 3.53 -17.96 -4.46
N LYS A 81 4.28 -16.85 -4.42
CA LYS A 81 5.75 -16.84 -4.47
C LYS A 81 6.38 -17.65 -3.34
N ALA A 82 5.88 -17.50 -2.10
CA ALA A 82 6.35 -18.31 -0.99
C ALA A 82 6.09 -19.81 -1.22
N MET A 83 4.92 -20.17 -1.77
CA MET A 83 4.60 -21.56 -2.06
C MET A 83 5.36 -22.11 -3.27
N ASP A 84 5.76 -21.27 -4.24
CA ASP A 84 6.62 -21.68 -5.35
C ASP A 84 7.95 -22.23 -4.83
N ILE A 85 8.54 -21.58 -3.81
CA ILE A 85 9.77 -22.07 -3.15
C ILE A 85 9.55 -23.46 -2.55
N ILE A 86 8.43 -23.67 -1.84
CA ILE A 86 8.10 -24.95 -1.20
C ILE A 86 7.98 -26.09 -2.21
N VAL A 87 7.45 -25.83 -3.40
CA VAL A 87 7.28 -26.85 -4.44
C VAL A 87 8.46 -26.92 -5.44
N GLY A 88 9.52 -26.14 -5.22
CA GLY A 88 10.66 -26.04 -6.14
C GLY A 88 10.33 -25.39 -7.49
N GLY A 89 9.25 -24.61 -7.56
CA GLY A 89 8.70 -23.98 -8.76
C GLY A 89 9.07 -22.51 -8.95
N GLU A 90 10.20 -22.05 -8.40
CA GLU A 90 10.63 -20.64 -8.47
C GLU A 90 10.87 -20.15 -9.90
N ASN A 91 11.30 -21.06 -10.79
CA ASN A 91 11.51 -20.80 -12.21
C ASN A 91 10.18 -20.86 -12.96
N LEU A 92 9.40 -19.77 -12.85
CA LEU A 92 8.12 -19.65 -13.54
C LEU A 92 8.28 -19.70 -15.06
N THR A 93 7.30 -20.30 -15.74
CA THR A 93 7.20 -20.16 -17.20
C THR A 93 6.97 -18.68 -17.58
N PRO A 94 7.39 -18.24 -18.78
CA PRO A 94 7.17 -16.86 -19.21
C PRO A 94 5.70 -16.41 -19.15
N THR A 95 4.76 -17.32 -19.40
CA THR A 95 3.33 -17.04 -19.28
C THR A 95 2.91 -16.84 -17.83
N ALA A 96 3.35 -17.71 -16.91
CA ALA A 96 3.01 -17.59 -15.50
C ALA A 96 3.53 -16.28 -14.90
N GLU A 97 4.78 -15.93 -15.18
CA GLU A 97 5.37 -14.67 -14.69
C GLU A 97 4.62 -13.45 -15.25
N LYS A 98 4.40 -13.39 -16.57
CA LYS A 98 3.67 -12.27 -17.21
C LYS A 98 2.24 -12.14 -16.72
N MET A 99 1.53 -13.26 -16.48
CA MET A 99 0.17 -13.24 -15.92
C MET A 99 0.15 -12.68 -14.50
N ARG A 100 1.09 -13.10 -13.64
CA ARG A 100 1.21 -12.60 -12.26
C ARG A 100 1.62 -11.12 -12.23
N ARG A 101 2.54 -10.69 -13.10
CA ARG A 101 2.91 -9.27 -13.26
C ARG A 101 1.74 -8.42 -13.74
N LEU A 102 1.01 -8.86 -14.76
CA LEU A 102 -0.18 -8.17 -15.26
C LEU A 102 -1.25 -8.05 -14.15
N MET A 103 -1.48 -9.12 -13.40
CA MET A 103 -2.36 -9.10 -12.22
C MET A 103 -1.90 -8.05 -11.20
N HIS A 104 -0.60 -8.00 -10.90
CA HIS A 104 -0.03 -7.05 -9.94
C HIS A 104 -0.10 -5.60 -10.42
N TYR A 105 0.18 -5.32 -11.70
CA TYR A 105 0.07 -3.98 -12.26
C TYR A 105 -1.38 -3.48 -12.28
N GLY A 106 -2.34 -4.36 -12.58
CA GLY A 106 -3.77 -4.05 -12.42
C GLY A 106 -4.13 -3.71 -10.98
N GLN A 107 -3.52 -4.40 -10.00
CA GLN A 107 -3.66 -4.08 -8.59
C GLN A 107 -3.07 -2.71 -8.21
N VAL A 108 -1.82 -2.43 -8.59
CA VAL A 108 -1.20 -1.16 -8.23
C VAL A 108 -1.98 0.01 -8.82
N LEU A 109 -2.42 -0.10 -10.08
CA LEU A 109 -3.27 0.89 -10.73
C LEU A 109 -4.58 1.11 -9.94
N GLN A 110 -5.37 0.07 -9.71
CA GLN A 110 -6.68 0.24 -9.06
C GLN A 110 -6.55 0.77 -7.63
N SER A 111 -5.48 0.37 -6.92
CA SER A 111 -5.22 0.79 -5.54
C SER A 111 -4.81 2.25 -5.46
N HIS A 112 -3.89 2.70 -6.32
CA HIS A 112 -3.48 4.10 -6.36
C HIS A 112 -4.61 5.01 -6.81
N VAL A 113 -5.41 4.58 -7.79
CA VAL A 113 -6.58 5.32 -8.25
C VAL A 113 -7.65 5.39 -7.15
N LEU A 114 -7.90 4.29 -6.44
CA LEU A 114 -8.82 4.30 -5.30
C LEU A 114 -8.36 5.31 -4.24
N HIS A 115 -7.10 5.23 -3.82
CA HIS A 115 -6.54 6.14 -2.82
C HIS A 115 -6.61 7.60 -3.28
N PHE A 116 -6.08 7.91 -4.47
CA PHE A 116 -6.05 9.28 -4.96
C PHE A 116 -7.46 9.85 -5.13
N PHE A 117 -8.32 9.22 -5.93
CA PHE A 117 -9.61 9.81 -6.27
C PHE A 117 -10.64 9.73 -5.14
N HIS A 118 -10.71 8.60 -4.41
CA HIS A 118 -11.79 8.40 -3.44
C HIS A 118 -11.40 8.86 -2.04
N LEU A 119 -10.12 8.80 -1.70
CA LEU A 119 -9.64 9.08 -0.35
C LEU A 119 -8.96 10.44 -0.25
N CYS A 120 -7.97 10.74 -1.09
CA CYS A 120 -7.15 11.95 -0.99
C CYS A 120 -7.76 13.18 -1.67
N SER A 121 -8.29 13.03 -2.90
CA SER A 121 -8.72 14.15 -3.74
C SER A 121 -9.76 15.08 -3.09
N PRO A 122 -10.70 14.64 -2.23
CA PRO A 122 -11.62 15.57 -1.59
C PRO A 122 -10.90 16.65 -0.77
N ASP A 123 -9.79 16.33 -0.10
CA ASP A 123 -9.01 17.32 0.64
C ASP A 123 -8.30 18.30 -0.32
N LEU A 124 -7.72 17.78 -1.40
CA LEU A 124 -6.98 18.59 -2.38
C LEU A 124 -7.91 19.53 -3.19
N LEU A 125 -9.12 19.06 -3.53
CA LEU A 125 -10.05 19.78 -4.41
C LEU A 125 -10.95 20.78 -3.67
N PHE A 126 -11.27 20.51 -2.40
CA PHE A 126 -12.14 21.39 -1.61
C PHE A 126 -11.37 22.19 -0.55
N GLY A 127 -10.16 21.75 -0.17
CA GLY A 127 -9.38 22.31 0.93
C GLY A 127 -9.55 21.53 2.23
N PHE A 128 -8.55 21.64 3.10
CA PHE A 128 -8.47 20.86 4.35
C PHE A 128 -9.45 21.35 5.44
N ASP A 129 -10.03 22.54 5.26
CA ASP A 129 -11.06 23.10 6.16
C ASP A 129 -12.47 23.07 5.54
N ALA A 130 -12.65 22.39 4.39
CA ALA A 130 -13.95 22.31 3.75
C ALA A 130 -14.97 21.55 4.60
N ASP A 131 -16.25 21.92 4.44
CA ASP A 131 -17.37 21.28 5.12
C ASP A 131 -17.33 19.74 4.93
N PRO A 132 -17.31 18.95 6.02
CA PRO A 132 -17.34 17.49 5.95
C PRO A 132 -18.46 16.91 5.07
N ALA A 133 -19.60 17.61 4.94
CA ALA A 133 -20.72 17.20 4.10
C ALA A 133 -20.34 17.14 2.60
N ILE A 134 -19.39 17.96 2.15
CA ILE A 134 -18.93 17.99 0.76
C ILE A 134 -17.55 17.36 0.57
N ARG A 135 -16.73 17.27 1.63
CA ARG A 135 -15.34 16.78 1.58
C ARG A 135 -15.26 15.25 1.52
N ASN A 136 -15.88 14.69 0.50
CA ASN A 136 -15.98 13.26 0.24
C ASN A 136 -16.20 12.99 -1.27
N ILE A 137 -16.14 11.73 -1.68
CA ILE A 137 -16.28 11.33 -3.09
C ILE A 137 -17.63 11.72 -3.71
N ILE A 138 -18.70 11.82 -2.92
CA ILE A 138 -20.01 12.25 -3.44
C ILE A 138 -19.97 13.74 -3.78
N GLY A 139 -19.32 14.55 -2.94
CA GLY A 139 -19.06 15.96 -3.25
C GLY A 139 -18.20 16.13 -4.50
N VAL A 140 -17.12 15.34 -4.63
CA VAL A 140 -16.30 15.33 -5.86
C VAL A 140 -17.14 14.99 -7.08
N ALA A 141 -17.97 13.94 -7.02
CA ALA A 141 -18.83 13.55 -8.15
C ALA A 141 -19.86 14.62 -8.53
N LYS A 142 -20.37 15.40 -7.57
CA LYS A 142 -21.31 16.49 -7.84
C LYS A 142 -20.63 17.71 -8.48
N LYS A 143 -19.45 18.11 -7.98
CA LYS A 143 -18.76 19.32 -8.43
C LYS A 143 -17.84 19.09 -9.63
N PHE A 144 -17.22 17.91 -9.71
CA PHE A 144 -16.25 17.50 -10.72
C PHE A 144 -16.64 16.16 -11.35
N PRO A 145 -17.81 16.06 -12.03
CA PRO A 145 -18.36 14.79 -12.51
C PRO A 145 -17.43 14.06 -13.48
N GLU A 146 -16.78 14.78 -14.40
CA GLU A 146 -15.84 14.18 -15.36
C GLU A 146 -14.65 13.53 -14.65
N LEU A 147 -14.07 14.23 -13.66
CA LEU A 147 -12.94 13.71 -12.87
C LEU A 147 -13.34 12.47 -12.06
N ALA A 148 -14.55 12.47 -11.49
CA ALA A 148 -15.07 11.31 -10.79
C ALA A 148 -15.26 10.11 -11.73
N VAL A 149 -15.78 10.33 -12.95
CA VAL A 149 -15.89 9.27 -13.97
C VAL A 149 -14.52 8.73 -14.35
N GLN A 150 -13.51 9.58 -14.55
CA GLN A 150 -12.14 9.13 -14.83
C GLN A 150 -11.61 8.23 -13.72
N GLY A 151 -11.74 8.63 -12.45
CA GLY A 151 -11.33 7.83 -11.30
C GLY A 151 -12.03 6.47 -11.21
N VAL A 152 -13.34 6.43 -11.46
CA VAL A 152 -14.11 5.18 -11.48
C VAL A 152 -13.66 4.27 -12.63
N MET A 153 -13.45 4.82 -13.82
CA MET A 153 -13.10 4.06 -15.01
C MET A 153 -11.67 3.53 -14.97
N LEU A 154 -10.70 4.32 -14.49
CA LEU A 154 -9.34 3.87 -14.20
C LEU A 154 -9.33 2.70 -13.21
N ARG A 155 -10.09 2.83 -12.12
CA ARG A 155 -10.19 1.77 -11.11
C ARG A 155 -10.84 0.51 -11.69
N LYS A 156 -11.89 0.68 -12.50
CA LYS A 156 -12.56 -0.43 -13.20
C LYS A 156 -11.57 -1.17 -14.09
N TYR A 157 -10.75 -0.46 -14.86
CA TYR A 157 -9.77 -1.07 -15.76
C TYR A 157 -8.80 -1.98 -15.01
N GLY A 158 -8.17 -1.49 -13.93
CA GLY A 158 -7.30 -2.32 -13.09
C GLY A 158 -8.00 -3.53 -12.47
N GLN A 159 -9.24 -3.36 -11.99
CA GLN A 159 -10.04 -4.46 -11.46
C GLN A 159 -10.45 -5.49 -12.52
N GLU A 160 -10.74 -5.08 -13.76
CA GLU A 160 -11.04 -6.02 -14.86
C GLU A 160 -9.79 -6.80 -15.28
N ILE A 161 -8.60 -6.18 -15.27
CA ILE A 161 -7.33 -6.91 -15.44
C ILE A 161 -7.17 -7.98 -14.37
N ILE A 162 -7.43 -7.64 -13.10
CA ILE A 162 -7.39 -8.61 -11.99
C ILE A 162 -8.41 -9.72 -12.22
N LYS A 163 -9.64 -9.41 -12.63
CA LYS A 163 -10.64 -10.44 -12.94
C LYS A 163 -10.17 -11.35 -14.08
N ALA A 164 -9.59 -10.80 -15.13
CA ALA A 164 -9.11 -11.56 -16.28
C ALA A 164 -7.92 -12.45 -15.93
N THR A 165 -7.08 -12.07 -14.96
CA THR A 165 -5.88 -12.83 -14.55
C THR A 165 -6.11 -13.74 -13.35
N ALA A 166 -6.96 -13.34 -12.40
CA ALA A 166 -7.22 -14.03 -11.14
C ALA A 166 -8.61 -14.71 -11.06
N GLY A 167 -9.47 -14.51 -12.05
CA GLY A 167 -10.84 -15.04 -12.13
C GLY A 167 -11.91 -14.18 -11.45
N LYS A 168 -11.54 -13.35 -10.46
CA LYS A 168 -12.42 -12.41 -9.75
C LYS A 168 -11.71 -11.09 -9.52
N LYS A 169 -12.46 -9.99 -9.43
CA LYS A 169 -11.93 -8.64 -9.14
C LYS A 169 -11.30 -8.53 -7.75
N ILE A 170 -11.85 -9.28 -6.79
CA ILE A 170 -11.43 -9.29 -5.39
C ILE A 170 -11.41 -10.76 -4.96
N HIS A 171 -10.34 -11.16 -4.29
CA HIS A 171 -10.16 -12.52 -3.77
C HIS A 171 -10.19 -13.64 -4.83
N GLY A 172 -9.40 -13.47 -5.90
CA GLY A 172 -9.25 -14.45 -6.98
C GLY A 172 -8.39 -15.67 -6.61
N THR A 173 -8.20 -16.58 -7.57
CA THR A 173 -7.48 -17.85 -7.37
C THR A 173 -6.53 -18.17 -8.54
N GLY A 174 -6.09 -17.15 -9.28
CA GLY A 174 -5.32 -17.34 -10.51
C GLY A 174 -3.90 -17.87 -10.27
N ALA A 175 -3.23 -17.39 -9.22
CA ALA A 175 -1.89 -17.82 -8.87
C ALA A 175 -1.95 -19.08 -8.00
N ILE A 176 -1.21 -20.10 -8.44
CA ILE A 176 -1.08 -21.39 -7.76
C ILE A 176 0.42 -21.70 -7.57
N PRO A 177 0.80 -22.56 -6.60
CA PRO A 177 2.19 -22.98 -6.44
C PRO A 177 2.75 -23.53 -7.76
N GLY A 178 3.87 -22.99 -8.22
CA GLY A 178 4.52 -23.30 -9.50
C GLY A 178 4.04 -22.49 -10.71
N GLY A 179 3.04 -21.60 -10.58
CA GLY A 179 2.64 -20.73 -11.68
C GLY A 179 1.25 -20.11 -11.62
N ILE A 180 0.48 -20.31 -12.69
CA ILE A 180 -0.85 -19.72 -12.92
C ILE A 180 -1.80 -20.82 -13.41
N ASN A 181 -3.07 -20.78 -13.02
CA ASN A 181 -4.05 -21.79 -13.41
C ASN A 181 -4.70 -21.55 -14.78
N LYS A 182 -4.47 -20.39 -15.40
CA LYS A 182 -4.92 -20.06 -16.74
C LYS A 182 -4.05 -19.00 -17.41
N ASN A 183 -4.13 -18.89 -18.72
CA ASN A 183 -3.57 -17.78 -19.49
C ASN A 183 -4.65 -16.73 -19.81
N LEU A 184 -4.25 -15.69 -20.54
CA LEU A 184 -5.15 -14.69 -21.13
C LEU A 184 -5.38 -15.05 -22.60
N SER A 185 -6.63 -15.07 -23.04
CA SER A 185 -6.95 -15.25 -24.47
C SER A 185 -6.56 -14.01 -25.28
N ILE A 186 -6.33 -14.17 -26.59
CA ILE A 186 -6.05 -13.04 -27.50
C ILE A 186 -7.19 -12.02 -27.45
N LYS A 187 -8.45 -12.49 -27.41
CA LYS A 187 -9.63 -11.61 -27.32
C LYS A 187 -9.66 -10.78 -26.04
N GLU A 188 -9.34 -11.38 -24.88
CA GLU A 188 -9.25 -10.64 -23.61
C GLU A 188 -8.09 -9.64 -23.63
N ARG A 189 -6.93 -10.03 -24.19
CA ARG A 189 -5.77 -9.14 -24.36
C ARG A 189 -6.14 -7.94 -25.24
N ASP A 190 -6.73 -8.17 -26.40
CA ASP A 190 -7.12 -7.14 -27.35
C ASP A 190 -8.22 -6.23 -26.79
N PHE A 191 -9.08 -6.73 -25.91
CA PHE A 191 -10.06 -5.91 -25.21
C PHE A 191 -9.38 -4.83 -24.35
N PHE A 192 -8.36 -5.19 -23.58
CA PHE A 192 -7.64 -4.23 -22.72
C PHE A 192 -6.74 -3.27 -23.49
N LEU A 193 -6.11 -3.72 -24.59
CA LEU A 193 -5.21 -2.88 -25.38
C LEU A 193 -5.90 -1.67 -26.01
N LYS A 194 -7.20 -1.75 -26.29
CA LYS A 194 -7.94 -0.64 -26.92
C LYS A 194 -7.99 0.61 -26.06
N ASP A 195 -8.00 0.45 -24.74
CA ASP A 195 -8.19 1.56 -23.79
C ASP A 195 -6.88 2.02 -23.14
N ILE A 196 -5.74 1.36 -23.43
CA ILE A 196 -4.49 1.58 -22.69
C ILE A 196 -3.99 3.03 -22.77
N ASP A 197 -4.06 3.64 -23.96
CA ASP A 197 -3.60 5.01 -24.16
C ASP A 197 -4.45 6.01 -23.37
N GLN A 198 -5.77 5.77 -23.32
CA GLN A 198 -6.69 6.57 -22.51
C GLN A 198 -6.39 6.43 -21.01
N MET A 199 -6.07 5.22 -20.53
CA MET A 199 -5.69 5.00 -19.13
C MET A 199 -4.40 5.73 -18.78
N VAL A 200 -3.41 5.75 -19.70
CA VAL A 200 -2.15 6.50 -19.52
C VAL A 200 -2.42 7.99 -19.48
N GLU A 201 -3.25 8.52 -20.39
CA GLU A 201 -3.62 9.93 -20.42
C GLU A 201 -4.30 10.36 -19.12
N TRP A 202 -5.32 9.63 -18.66
CA TRP A 202 -6.00 9.95 -17.39
C TRP A 202 -5.08 9.81 -16.17
N SER A 203 -4.15 8.85 -16.18
CA SER A 203 -3.15 8.71 -15.11
C SER A 203 -2.20 9.92 -15.07
N ARG A 204 -1.80 10.45 -16.22
CA ARG A 204 -1.02 11.70 -16.31
C ARG A 204 -1.82 12.91 -15.87
N GLY A 205 -3.12 12.95 -16.18
CA GLY A 205 -4.04 13.98 -15.67
C GLY A 205 -4.13 13.97 -14.15
N ALA A 206 -4.27 12.80 -13.53
CA ALA A 206 -4.27 12.65 -12.07
C ALA A 206 -2.94 13.11 -11.44
N LEU A 207 -1.81 12.73 -12.03
CA LEU A 207 -0.48 13.19 -11.60
C LEU A 207 -0.36 14.72 -11.68
N LYS A 208 -0.88 15.33 -12.75
CA LYS A 208 -0.90 16.79 -12.91
C LYS A 208 -1.64 17.47 -11.76
N ILE A 209 -2.81 16.96 -11.37
CA ILE A 209 -3.58 17.51 -10.23
C ILE A 209 -2.76 17.46 -8.94
N ALA A 210 -2.17 16.30 -8.63
CA ALA A 210 -1.36 16.13 -7.42
C ALA A 210 -0.13 17.05 -7.42
N ARG A 211 0.58 17.11 -8.55
CA ARG A 211 1.77 17.95 -8.74
C ARG A 211 1.41 19.42 -8.57
N ASP A 212 0.41 19.91 -9.30
CA ASP A 212 0.06 21.33 -9.32
C ASP A 212 -0.33 21.80 -7.93
N TYR A 213 -1.21 21.05 -7.23
CA TYR A 213 -1.55 21.35 -5.83
C TYR A 213 -0.31 21.39 -4.93
N THR A 214 0.58 20.39 -5.05
CA THR A 214 1.79 20.33 -4.23
C THR A 214 2.71 21.52 -4.49
N THR A 215 2.90 21.91 -5.76
CA THR A 215 3.75 23.04 -6.12
C THR A 215 3.14 24.39 -5.73
N GLU A 216 1.81 24.55 -5.84
CA GLU A 216 1.09 25.77 -5.45
C GLU A 216 1.04 25.97 -3.92
N HIS A 217 1.15 24.88 -3.15
CA HIS A 217 1.07 24.89 -1.70
C HIS A 217 2.36 24.44 -1.01
N LEU A 218 3.49 24.51 -1.71
CA LEU A 218 4.77 23.95 -1.24
C LEU A 218 5.18 24.49 0.13
N GLU A 219 5.06 25.79 0.37
CA GLU A 219 5.42 26.40 1.67
C GLU A 219 4.65 25.80 2.85
N LYS A 220 3.38 25.45 2.65
CA LYS A 220 2.53 24.84 3.69
C LYS A 220 2.82 23.35 3.85
N LEU A 221 3.08 22.65 2.74
CA LEU A 221 3.23 21.20 2.71
C LEU A 221 4.65 20.73 3.06
N ALA A 222 5.67 21.54 2.79
CA ALA A 222 7.08 21.14 2.94
C ALA A 222 7.44 20.68 4.35
N ASN A 223 6.80 21.28 5.36
CA ASN A 223 7.07 20.98 6.77
C ASN A 223 6.04 19.99 7.38
N PHE A 224 5.03 19.55 6.62
CA PHE A 224 3.97 18.71 7.15
C PHE A 224 4.46 17.28 7.37
N GLY A 225 4.81 16.94 8.61
CA GLY A 225 5.27 15.60 8.98
C GLY A 225 6.60 15.20 8.33
N SER A 226 7.41 16.19 7.93
CA SER A 226 8.70 15.95 7.28
C SER A 226 9.79 15.61 8.30
N PHE A 227 10.61 14.61 7.97
CA PHE A 227 11.79 14.20 8.72
C PHE A 227 12.69 13.35 7.80
N ASP A 228 13.98 13.29 8.15
CA ASP A 228 14.94 12.39 7.50
C ASP A 228 14.70 10.95 7.92
N SER A 229 14.72 10.01 6.96
CA SER A 229 14.40 8.61 7.23
C SER A 229 15.06 7.66 6.24
N ASN A 230 15.22 6.42 6.67
CA ASN A 230 15.64 5.34 5.78
C ASN A 230 14.48 4.92 4.86
N HIS A 231 14.78 4.42 3.66
CA HIS A 231 13.79 3.98 2.67
C HIS A 231 14.09 2.57 2.19
N MET A 232 13.09 1.69 2.27
CA MET A 232 13.19 0.30 1.83
C MET A 232 12.37 0.06 0.56
N SER A 233 12.96 -0.61 -0.42
CA SER A 233 12.27 -0.99 -1.66
C SER A 233 12.80 -2.30 -2.24
N LEU A 234 12.09 -2.81 -3.25
CA LEU A 234 12.60 -3.85 -4.13
C LEU A 234 13.26 -3.21 -5.36
N VAL A 235 14.41 -3.74 -5.74
CA VAL A 235 15.17 -3.30 -6.91
C VAL A 235 15.64 -4.49 -7.73
N ARG A 236 15.67 -4.35 -9.05
CA ARG A 236 16.27 -5.34 -9.94
C ARG A 236 17.79 -5.29 -9.86
N ASP A 237 18.45 -6.30 -10.43
CA ASP A 237 19.91 -6.39 -10.52
C ASP A 237 20.55 -5.21 -11.28
N ASP A 238 19.81 -4.59 -12.20
CA ASP A 238 20.22 -3.36 -12.91
C ASP A 238 19.90 -2.06 -12.14
N GLY A 239 19.38 -2.18 -10.91
CA GLY A 239 18.98 -1.08 -10.06
C GLY A 239 17.62 -0.46 -10.39
N ALA A 240 16.91 -0.94 -11.42
CA ALA A 240 15.60 -0.43 -11.77
C ALA A 240 14.51 -0.87 -10.77
N MET A 241 13.47 -0.05 -10.61
CA MET A 241 12.29 -0.40 -9.82
C MET A 241 11.54 -1.58 -10.45
N ASP A 242 11.14 -2.55 -9.62
CA ASP A 242 10.22 -3.62 -10.00
C ASP A 242 9.27 -3.93 -8.84
N LEU A 243 7.98 -3.81 -9.09
CA LEU A 243 6.92 -4.00 -8.10
C LEU A 243 6.68 -5.49 -7.76
N TYR A 244 7.08 -6.41 -8.64
CA TYR A 244 6.79 -7.83 -8.51
C TYR A 244 7.96 -8.65 -7.97
N HIS A 245 9.19 -8.37 -8.41
CA HIS A 245 10.37 -9.16 -8.05
C HIS A 245 11.66 -8.33 -8.09
N GLY A 246 12.54 -8.54 -7.12
CA GLY A 246 13.82 -7.87 -7.01
C GLY A 246 14.48 -8.18 -5.66
N ASN A 247 15.66 -7.62 -5.47
CA ASN A 247 16.41 -7.66 -4.23
C ASN A 247 15.94 -6.56 -3.27
N LEU A 248 16.12 -6.76 -1.97
CA LEU A 248 15.77 -5.79 -0.95
C LEU A 248 16.91 -4.77 -0.81
N ARG A 249 16.59 -3.49 -1.01
CA ARG A 249 17.50 -2.37 -0.78
C ARG A 249 16.96 -1.46 0.32
N VAL A 250 17.85 -0.96 1.17
CA VAL A 250 17.57 0.14 2.09
C VAL A 250 18.61 1.23 1.94
N ILE A 251 18.15 2.47 1.76
CA ILE A 251 19.01 3.66 1.76
C ILE A 251 18.69 4.56 2.96
N ASP A 252 19.67 5.33 3.44
CA ASP A 252 19.45 6.40 4.42
C ASP A 252 18.91 7.68 3.75
N ALA A 253 18.82 8.78 4.51
CA ALA A 253 18.31 10.06 4.02
C ALA A 253 19.28 10.74 3.02
N GLU A 254 20.58 10.45 3.14
CA GLU A 254 21.64 10.93 2.26
C GLU A 254 21.79 10.07 0.99
N GLY A 255 21.11 8.91 0.94
CA GLY A 255 21.13 7.97 -0.18
C GLY A 255 22.21 6.89 -0.09
N ASN A 256 22.92 6.77 1.02
CA ASN A 256 23.87 5.68 1.25
C ASN A 256 23.12 4.37 1.47
N ARG A 257 23.68 3.27 0.96
CA ARG A 257 23.06 1.94 1.09
C ARG A 257 23.37 1.34 2.46
N ILE A 258 22.32 1.08 3.25
CA ILE A 258 22.39 0.36 4.53
C ILE A 258 22.24 -1.15 4.30
N ILE A 259 21.26 -1.51 3.46
CA ILE A 259 21.06 -2.87 2.96
C ILE A 259 21.23 -2.80 1.45
N ASP A 260 22.19 -3.52 0.92
CA ASP A 260 22.58 -3.44 -0.48
C ASP A 260 22.15 -4.70 -1.23
N ASP A 261 20.99 -4.61 -1.89
CA ASP A 261 20.49 -5.57 -2.87
C ASP A 261 20.56 -7.04 -2.41
N ILE A 262 20.10 -7.31 -1.19
CA ILE A 262 20.09 -8.67 -0.64
C ILE A 262 18.90 -9.48 -1.18
N ASP A 263 19.03 -10.81 -1.20
CA ASP A 263 17.87 -11.67 -1.41
C ASP A 263 16.84 -11.46 -0.28
N TYR A 264 15.60 -11.12 -0.66
CA TYR A 264 14.49 -10.87 0.27
C TYR A 264 14.15 -12.09 1.13
N LYS A 265 14.56 -13.31 0.74
CA LYS A 265 14.41 -14.52 1.57
C LYS A 265 15.13 -14.40 2.91
N ASN A 266 16.19 -13.60 2.97
CA ASN A 266 17.01 -13.40 4.16
C ASN A 266 16.55 -12.19 5.00
N TYR A 267 15.36 -11.62 4.75
CA TYR A 267 14.91 -10.39 5.44
C TYR A 267 14.93 -10.50 6.97
N MET A 268 14.74 -11.71 7.51
CA MET A 268 14.77 -11.97 8.95
C MET A 268 16.13 -11.71 9.58
N ASP A 269 17.22 -11.70 8.81
CA ASP A 269 18.56 -11.38 9.33
C ASP A 269 18.76 -9.86 9.51
N TYR A 270 17.94 -9.05 8.84
CA TYR A 270 18.10 -7.60 8.74
C TYR A 270 16.98 -6.80 9.41
N ILE A 271 15.76 -7.35 9.46
CA ILE A 271 14.57 -6.67 9.99
C ILE A 271 14.17 -7.32 11.31
N ALA A 272 13.81 -6.50 12.30
CA ALA A 272 13.15 -6.90 13.53
C ALA A 272 11.90 -6.06 13.75
N GLU A 273 11.00 -6.51 14.64
CA GLU A 273 9.76 -5.82 14.94
C GLU A 273 9.65 -5.54 16.44
N GLU A 274 9.38 -4.29 16.78
CA GLU A 274 9.10 -3.87 18.15
C GLU A 274 7.59 -3.77 18.39
N VAL A 275 7.13 -4.13 19.60
CA VAL A 275 5.73 -4.01 20.02
C VAL A 275 5.60 -2.86 21.01
N ARG A 276 4.51 -2.11 20.91
CA ARG A 276 4.13 -1.07 21.88
C ARG A 276 2.80 -1.42 22.52
N ASP A 277 2.62 -1.07 23.78
CA ASP A 277 1.43 -1.38 24.60
C ASP A 277 0.17 -0.62 24.17
N TRP A 278 0.29 0.38 23.30
CA TRP A 278 -0.80 1.28 22.91
C TRP A 278 -1.35 1.05 21.49
N THR A 279 -0.86 0.05 20.74
CA THR A 279 -1.34 -0.25 19.38
C THR A 279 -1.05 -1.71 19.00
N TYR A 280 -1.91 -2.33 18.18
CA TYR A 280 -1.65 -3.67 17.65
C TYR A 280 -0.64 -3.67 16.50
N MET A 281 -0.43 -2.54 15.83
CA MET A 281 0.56 -2.43 14.77
C MET A 281 1.98 -2.39 15.38
N LYS A 282 2.84 -3.28 14.90
CA LYS A 282 4.25 -3.34 15.28
C LYS A 282 5.05 -2.20 14.65
N PHE A 283 6.28 -2.03 15.11
CA PHE A 283 7.24 -1.02 14.64
C PHE A 283 8.48 -1.73 14.08
N PRO A 284 8.54 -1.97 12.76
CA PRO A 284 9.68 -2.60 12.13
C PRO A 284 10.91 -1.69 12.19
N PHE A 285 12.09 -2.29 12.35
CA PHE A 285 13.37 -1.59 12.32
C PHE A 285 14.49 -2.46 11.76
N ILE A 286 15.53 -1.81 11.25
CA ILE A 286 16.77 -2.40 10.77
C ILE A 286 17.61 -2.80 11.99
N LYS A 287 17.88 -4.10 12.14
CA LYS A 287 18.55 -4.69 13.30
C LYS A 287 19.89 -4.02 13.62
N SER A 288 20.72 -3.77 12.61
CA SER A 288 22.05 -3.18 12.77
C SER A 288 22.02 -1.74 13.30
N LEU A 289 20.89 -1.03 13.18
CA LEU A 289 20.71 0.35 13.61
C LEU A 289 19.89 0.49 14.90
N GLY A 290 19.28 -0.60 15.38
CA GLY A 290 18.43 -0.59 16.59
C GLY A 290 17.12 0.18 16.42
N THR A 291 16.33 0.24 17.49
CA THR A 291 14.96 0.81 17.47
C THR A 291 14.93 2.33 17.34
N GLU A 292 15.99 3.03 17.70
CA GLU A 292 16.04 4.50 17.67
C GLU A 292 16.36 5.06 16.27
N LYS A 293 17.23 4.38 15.51
CA LYS A 293 17.73 4.85 14.20
C LYS A 293 17.37 3.93 13.03
N GLY A 294 16.92 2.71 13.31
CA GLY A 294 16.65 1.70 12.30
C GLY A 294 15.26 1.74 11.69
N TRP A 295 14.41 2.68 12.05
CA TRP A 295 13.10 2.84 11.44
C TRP A 295 13.24 3.24 9.96
N TYR A 296 12.28 2.85 9.12
CA TYR A 296 12.33 3.08 7.68
C TYR A 296 10.92 3.26 7.08
N ARG A 297 10.86 3.86 5.90
CA ARG A 297 9.63 4.04 5.10
C ARG A 297 9.58 3.05 3.94
N VAL A 298 8.35 2.74 3.52
CA VAL A 298 8.01 1.92 2.35
C VAL A 298 6.85 2.55 1.59
N GLY A 299 6.66 2.15 0.34
CA GLY A 299 5.61 2.68 -0.53
C GLY A 299 6.09 3.89 -1.37
N PRO A 300 5.18 4.51 -2.15
CA PRO A 300 5.48 5.75 -2.85
C PRO A 300 5.85 6.88 -1.88
N LEU A 301 6.70 7.81 -2.35
CA LEU A 301 7.01 9.06 -1.66
C LEU A 301 5.92 10.12 -1.90
#